data_AF-A0A6B3H0L6-F1
#
_entry.id   AF-A0A6B3H0L6-F1
#
_cell.length_a   1.000
_cell.length_b   1.000
_cell.length_c   1.000
_cell.angle_alpha   90.00
_cell.angle_beta   90.00
_cell.angle_gamma   90.00
#
_symmetry.space_group_name_H-M   'P 1'
#
loop_
_entity.id
_entity.type
_entity.pdbx_description
1 polymer ?
#
loop_
_entity_poly.entity_id
_entity_poly.type
_entity_poly.pdbx_seq_one_letter_code
_entity_poly.pdbx_strand_id
1 'polypeptide(L)'
;IAARDGRVIMFLDTKHAVDRLTDHLLQSGVRAAALHGGKSQPQRTRTLERFKTGHVTVLVATNVAARGIHVDNLDLVVNVDP
;
A
#
# COMPACT_ATOMS: atom_id res chain seq x y z
N ILE A 1 20.25 17.46 -4.53
CA ILE A 1 19.05 16.69 -4.92
C ILE A 1 18.80 15.72 -3.78
N ALA A 2 17.82 16.01 -2.90
CA ALA A 2 17.55 15.19 -1.71
C ALA A 2 17.18 13.76 -2.13
N ALA A 3 17.74 12.76 -1.46
CA ALA A 3 17.46 11.35 -1.68
C ALA A 3 15.94 11.09 -1.57
N ARG A 4 15.25 10.88 -2.70
CA ARG A 4 13.83 10.51 -2.69
C ARG A 4 13.71 8.99 -2.61
N ASP A 5 13.78 8.46 -1.39
CA ASP A 5 13.28 7.12 -1.08
C ASP A 5 11.75 7.17 -1.03
N GLY A 6 11.13 7.29 -2.21
CA GLY A 6 9.70 7.54 -2.33
C GLY A 6 8.85 6.35 -1.90
N ARG A 7 7.87 6.56 -1.00
CA ARG A 7 6.81 5.58 -0.71
C ARG A 7 5.59 5.83 -1.57
N VAL A 8 5.05 4.76 -2.17
CA VAL A 8 3.93 4.83 -3.11
C VAL A 8 2.70 4.18 -2.51
N ILE A 9 1.54 4.80 -2.72
CA ILE A 9 0.24 4.16 -2.47
C ILE A 9 -0.52 4.00 -3.79
N MET A 10 -1.04 2.80 -4.01
CA MET A 10 -1.81 2.43 -5.20
C MET A 10 -3.23 2.07 -4.79
N PHE A 11 -4.22 2.57 -5.53
CA PHE A 11 -5.63 2.29 -5.24
C PHE A 11 -6.26 1.40 -6.32
N LEU A 12 -7.08 0.46 -5.86
CA LEU A 12 -7.86 -0.49 -6.66
C LEU A 12 -9.26 -0.67 -6.07
N ASP A 13 -10.23 -1.05 -6.90
CA ASP A 13 -11.64 -1.13 -6.48
C ASP A 13 -11.97 -2.32 -5.58
N THR A 14 -11.26 -3.44 -5.73
CA THR A 14 -11.64 -4.69 -5.05
C THR A 14 -10.49 -5.29 -4.23
N LYS A 15 -10.84 -5.93 -3.12
CA LYS A 15 -9.87 -6.68 -2.27
C LYS A 15 -9.06 -7.71 -3.08
N HIS A 16 -9.71 -8.37 -4.04
CA HIS A 16 -9.06 -9.37 -4.87
C HIS A 16 -8.05 -8.75 -5.84
N ALA A 17 -8.35 -7.59 -6.42
CA ALA A 17 -7.39 -6.87 -7.26
C ALA A 17 -6.18 -6.38 -6.43
N VAL A 18 -6.44 -5.88 -5.21
CA VAL A 18 -5.38 -5.49 -4.27
C VAL A 18 -4.44 -6.64 -3.96
N ASP A 19 -4.97 -7.82 -3.59
CA ASP A 19 -4.15 -8.99 -3.29
C ASP A 19 -3.36 -9.44 -4.54
N ARG A 20 -4.00 -9.54 -5.71
CA ARG A 20 -3.32 -9.93 -6.96
C ARG A 20 -2.17 -9.02 -7.35
N LEU A 21 -2.38 -7.69 -7.29
CA LEU A 21 -1.32 -6.74 -7.62
C LEU A 21 -0.20 -6.79 -6.58
N THR A 22 -0.54 -6.94 -5.30
CA THR A 22 0.47 -7.09 -4.23
C THR A 22 1.34 -8.32 -4.46
N ASP A 23 0.75 -9.47 -4.80
CA ASP A 23 1.48 -10.70 -5.08
C ASP A 23 2.40 -10.54 -6.31
N HIS A 24 1.91 -9.90 -7.37
CA HIS A 24 2.71 -9.61 -8.56
C HIS A 24 3.92 -8.70 -8.25
N LEU A 25 3.72 -7.66 -7.43
CA LEU A 25 4.79 -6.77 -6.99
C LEU A 25 5.83 -7.51 -6.14
N LEU A 26 5.38 -8.34 -5.20
CA LEU A 26 6.25 -9.17 -4.37
C LEU A 26 7.09 -10.15 -5.21
N GLN A 27 6.48 -10.80 -6.21
CA GLN A 27 7.18 -11.66 -7.16
C GLN A 27 8.23 -10.91 -7.99
N SER A 28 8.02 -9.62 -8.21
CA SER A 28 8.95 -8.73 -8.91
C SER A 28 10.03 -8.13 -8.00
N GLY A 29 10.10 -8.55 -6.73
CA GLY A 29 11.09 -8.06 -5.76
C GLY A 29 10.74 -6.73 -5.10
N VAL A 30 9.52 -6.21 -5.32
CA VAL A 30 9.05 -4.96 -4.69
C VAL A 30 8.56 -5.25 -3.27
N ARG A 31 8.96 -4.42 -2.31
CA ARG A 31 8.46 -4.49 -0.92
C ARG A 31 7.05 -3.93 -0.84
N ALA A 32 6.07 -4.73 -1.26
CA ALA A 32 4.66 -4.34 -1.31
C ALA A 32 3.84 -4.95 -0.16
N ALA A 33 2.72 -4.30 0.20
CA ALA A 33 1.72 -4.87 1.10
C ALA A 33 0.29 -4.45 0.74
N ALA A 34 -0.67 -5.33 1.03
CA ALA A 34 -2.08 -5.15 0.78
C ALA A 34 -2.83 -4.55 1.98
N LEU A 35 -3.73 -3.60 1.74
CA LEU A 35 -4.61 -3.01 2.75
C LEU A 35 -6.06 -2.87 2.26
N HIS A 36 -6.95 -3.72 2.78
CA HIS A 36 -8.38 -3.72 2.44
C HIS A 36 -9.19 -4.30 3.60
N GLY A 37 -10.52 -4.20 3.55
CA GLY A 37 -11.43 -4.64 4.63
C GLY A 37 -11.44 -6.15 4.95
N GLY A 38 -10.65 -6.96 4.24
CA GLY A 38 -10.45 -8.38 4.54
C GLY A 38 -9.23 -8.64 5.44
N LYS A 39 -8.39 -7.63 5.69
CA LYS A 39 -7.28 -7.75 6.65
C LYS A 39 -7.81 -7.50 8.07
N SER A 40 -7.35 -8.29 9.03
CA SER A 40 -7.68 -8.07 10.44
C SER A 40 -7.09 -6.75 10.95
N GLN A 41 -7.64 -6.20 12.03
CA GLN A 41 -7.12 -4.96 12.62
C GLN A 41 -5.62 -5.07 13.01
N PRO A 42 -5.11 -6.19 13.60
CA PRO A 42 -3.68 -6.36 13.84
C PRO A 42 -2.83 -6.36 12.54
N GLN A 43 -3.32 -6.99 11.47
CA GLN A 43 -2.64 -7.00 10.17
C GLN A 43 -2.58 -5.58 9.57
N ARG A 44 -3.70 -4.83 9.67
CA ARG A 44 -3.78 -3.43 9.25
C ARG A 44 -2.76 -2.57 9.98
N THR A 45 -2.72 -2.63 11.32
CA THR A 45 -1.77 -1.85 12.12
C THR A 45 -0.32 -2.19 11.75
N ARG A 46 0.03 -3.48 11.67
CA ARG A 46 1.38 -3.92 11.29
C ARG A 46 1.78 -3.45 9.88
N THR A 47 0.85 -3.50 8.93
CA THR A 47 1.09 -3.08 7.54
C THR A 47 1.36 -1.59 7.46
N LEU A 48 0.54 -0.78 8.14
CA LEU A 48 0.72 0.67 8.19
C LEU A 48 2.04 1.06 8.85
N GLU A 49 2.41 0.43 9.97
CA GLU A 49 3.68 0.71 10.63
C GLU A 49 4.89 0.34 9.76
N ARG A 50 4.84 -0.80 9.05
CA ARG A 50 5.88 -1.19 8.08
C ARG A 50 5.98 -0.24 6.90
N PHE A 51 4.85 0.30 6.46
CA PHE A 51 4.83 1.30 5.39
C PHE A 51 5.44 2.62 5.87
N LYS A 52 5.00 3.15 7.02
CA LYS A 52 5.56 4.38 7.61
C LYS A 52 7.07 4.32 7.84
N THR A 53 7.57 3.16 8.28
CA THR A 53 9.01 2.93 8.54
C THR A 53 9.83 2.60 7.28
N GLY A 54 9.21 2.51 6.11
CA GLY A 54 9.90 2.21 4.84
C GLY A 54 10.26 0.73 4.62
N HIS A 55 9.91 -0.16 5.55
CA HIS A 55 10.02 -1.61 5.35
C HIS A 55 9.14 -2.11 4.21
N VAL A 56 8.00 -1.45 3.99
CA VAL A 56 7.16 -1.57 2.79
C VAL A 56 7.27 -0.26 2.02
N THR A 57 7.57 -0.33 0.74
CA THR A 57 7.70 0.84 -0.15
C THR A 57 6.45 1.08 -1.01
N VAL A 58 5.64 0.04 -1.21
CA VAL A 58 4.37 0.14 -1.96
C VAL A 58 3.21 -0.39 -1.12
N LEU A 59 2.22 0.46 -0.87
CA LEU A 59 0.96 0.07 -0.24
C LEU A 59 -0.13 -0.01 -1.30
N VAL A 60 -0.68 -1.20 -1.53
CA VAL A 60 -1.82 -1.38 -2.45
C VAL A 60 -3.09 -1.45 -1.60
N ALA A 61 -4.06 -0.59 -1.85
CA ALA A 61 -5.23 -0.45 -1.00
C ALA A 61 -6.54 -0.28 -1.77
N THR A 62 -7.67 -0.56 -1.11
CA THR A 62 -8.96 -0.10 -1.62
C THR A 62 -9.27 1.32 -1.17
N ASN A 63 -10.04 2.05 -1.98
CA ASN A 63 -10.51 3.41 -1.67
C ASN A 63 -11.18 3.51 -0.29
N VAL A 64 -11.92 2.47 0.12
CA VAL A 64 -12.57 2.42 1.43
C VAL A 64 -11.55 2.26 2.57
N ALA A 65 -10.55 1.39 2.40
CA ALA A 65 -9.53 1.14 3.42
C ALA A 65 -8.55 2.30 3.58
N ALA A 66 -8.42 3.13 2.55
CA ALA A 66 -7.60 4.35 2.52
C ALA A 66 -8.12 5.46 3.43
N ARG A 67 -9.44 5.52 3.64
CA ARG A 67 -10.07 6.57 4.44
C ARG A 67 -9.58 6.45 5.90
N GLY A 68 -9.02 7.53 6.42
CA GLY A 68 -8.46 7.59 7.77
C GLY A 68 -7.02 7.09 7.90
N ILE A 69 -6.32 6.82 6.80
CA ILE A 69 -4.86 6.65 6.82
C ILE A 69 -4.22 8.04 6.87
N HIS A 70 -3.74 8.45 8.05
CA HIS A 70 -2.78 9.55 8.17
C HIS A 70 -1.37 8.97 8.03
N VAL A 71 -0.83 9.03 6.81
CA VAL A 71 0.59 8.77 6.56
C VAL A 71 1.19 10.09 6.08
N ASP A 72 1.84 10.79 6.99
CA ASP A 72 2.64 11.95 6.64
C ASP A 72 3.75 11.49 5.68
N ASN A 73 3.91 12.17 4.55
CA ASN A 73 4.87 11.85 3.48
C ASN A 73 4.47 10.68 2.55
N LEU A 74 3.34 10.81 1.86
CA LEU A 74 3.04 10.04 0.65
C LEU A 74 3.69 10.73 -0.55
N ASP A 75 4.64 10.07 -1.21
CA ASP A 75 5.38 10.66 -2.33
C ASP A 75 4.63 10.59 -3.66
N LEU A 76 3.72 9.62 -3.79
CA LEU A 76 2.89 9.46 -5.00
C LEU A 76 1.63 8.63 -4.69
N VAL A 77 0.49 9.11 -5.20
CA VAL A 77 -0.78 8.38 -5.25
C VAL A 77 -1.03 7.98 -6.70
N VAL A 78 -1.20 6.68 -6.96
CA VAL A 78 -1.56 6.17 -8.28
C VAL A 78 -2.94 5.53 -8.20
N ASN A 79 -3.90 6.03 -8.99
CA ASN A 79 -5.13 5.29 -9.22
C ASN A 79 -4.88 4.32 -10.37
N VAL A 80 -4.98 3.02 -10.09
CA VAL A 80 -4.74 1.98 -11.10
C VAL A 80 -6.11 1.54 -11.62
N ASP A 81 -6.71 2.36 -12.47
CA ASP A 81 -7.89 1.94 -13.23
C ASP A 81 -7.43 1.14 -14.48
N PRO A 82 -8.19 0.12 -14.92
CA PRO A 82 -7.88 -0.62 -16.16
C PRO A 82 -8.02 0.23 -17.43
#